data_AF-A0A966EY23-F1
#
_entry.id   AF-A0A966EY23-F1
#
_cell.length_a   1.000
_cell.length_b   1.000
_cell.length_c   1.000
_cell.angle_alpha   90.00
_cell.angle_beta   90.00
_cell.angle_gamma   90.00
#
_symmetry.space_group_name_H-M   'P 1'
#
loop_
_entity.id
_entity.type
_entity.pdbx_description
1 polymer ?
#
loop_
_entity_poly.entity_id
_entity_poly.type
_entity_poly.pdbx_seq_one_letter_code
_entity_poly.pdbx_strand_id
1 'polypeptide(L)' 'SVGWGYYRNGKLDDAIAMLRRAFTANPDPEIAAHLGEVLWARGDKDEALKLWQDSLKAHPDNAPLQAVMKRFVP' A
#
# COMPACT_ATOMS: atom_id res chain seq x y z
N SER A 1 -9.26 8.72 1.83
CA SER A 1 -9.82 8.38 0.51
C SER A 1 -10.93 7.34 0.66
N VAL A 2 -11.71 7.05 -0.40
CA VAL A 2 -12.75 6.00 -0.40
C VAL A 2 -12.18 4.61 -0.12
N GLY A 3 -10.94 4.31 -0.57
CA GLY A 3 -10.24 3.06 -0.26
C GLY A 3 -9.97 2.88 1.25
N TRP A 4 -9.63 3.95 1.97
CA TRP A 4 -9.49 3.92 3.43
C TRP A 4 -10.83 3.67 4.14
N GLY A 5 -11.93 4.10 3.53
CA GLY A 5 -13.29 3.80 4.01
C GLY A 5 -13.60 2.31 3.98
N TYR A 6 -13.20 1.60 2.92
CA TYR A 6 -13.35 0.14 2.84
C TYR A 6 -12.47 -0.60 3.84
N TYR A 7 -11.21 -0.15 4.00
CA TYR A 7 -10.29 -0.68 5.02
C TYR A 7 -10.87 -0.59 6.44
N ARG A 8 -11.38 0.59 6.83
CA ARG A 8 -11.98 0.79 8.16
C ARG A 8 -13.26 -0.03 8.40
N ASN A 9 -13.92 -0.49 7.34
CA ASN A 9 -15.10 -1.36 7.41
C ASN A 9 -14.76 -2.85 7.29
N GLY A 10 -13.47 -3.23 7.31
CA GLY A 10 -13.02 -4.62 7.17
C GLY A 10 -13.16 -5.20 5.76
N LYS A 11 -13.52 -4.37 4.77
CA LYS A 11 -13.68 -4.78 3.36
C LYS A 11 -12.35 -4.70 2.63
N LEU A 12 -11.42 -5.55 3.02
CA LEU A 12 -10.03 -5.50 2.56
C LEU A 12 -9.90 -5.79 1.05
N ASP A 13 -10.65 -6.76 0.52
CA ASP A 13 -10.59 -7.10 -0.92
C ASP A 13 -11.10 -5.96 -1.81
N ASP A 14 -12.17 -5.27 -1.42
CA ASP A 14 -12.69 -4.10 -2.14
C ASP A 14 -11.66 -2.95 -2.12
N ALA A 15 -11.04 -2.72 -0.96
CA ALA A 15 -9.99 -1.72 -0.81
C ALA A 15 -8.79 -2.04 -1.72
N ILE A 16 -8.34 -3.30 -1.75
CA ILE A 16 -7.26 -3.77 -2.64
C ILE A 16 -7.63 -3.56 -4.10
N ALA A 17 -8.84 -3.96 -4.52
CA ALA A 17 -9.27 -3.81 -5.91
C ALA A 17 -9.26 -2.34 -6.36
N MET A 18 -9.75 -1.43 -5.51
CA MET A 18 -9.73 0.01 -5.78
C MET A 18 -8.30 0.57 -5.83
N LEU A 19 -7.47 0.25 -4.83
CA LEU A 19 -6.10 0.76 -4.73
C LEU A 19 -5.21 0.21 -5.85
N ARG A 20 -5.37 -1.05 -6.26
CA ARG A 20 -4.67 -1.60 -7.43
C ARG A 20 -5.02 -0.86 -8.70
N ARG A 21 -6.31 -0.61 -8.96
CA ARG A 21 -6.73 0.17 -10.13
C ARG A 21 -6.11 1.56 -10.13
N ALA A 22 -6.09 2.22 -8.98
CA ALA A 22 -5.47 3.53 -8.82
C ALA A 22 -3.95 3.47 -9.09
N PHE A 23 -3.26 2.47 -8.52
CA PHE A 23 -1.82 2.29 -8.70
C PHE A 23 -1.44 1.93 -10.15
N THR A 24 -2.24 1.12 -10.83
CA THR A 24 -2.04 0.82 -12.25
C THR A 24 -2.22 2.05 -13.13
N ALA A 25 -3.17 2.93 -12.79
CA ALA A 25 -3.38 4.16 -13.54
C ALA A 25 -2.30 5.22 -13.25
N ASN A 26 -1.83 5.29 -12.00
CA ASN A 26 -0.78 6.18 -11.56
C ASN A 26 0.08 5.48 -10.47
N PRO A 27 1.33 5.08 -10.78
CA PRO A 27 2.22 4.38 -9.85
C PRO A 27 2.80 5.30 -8.77
N ASP A 28 1.93 5.96 -8.00
CA ASP A 28 2.30 6.92 -6.98
C ASP A 28 2.71 6.24 -5.65
N PRO A 29 3.78 6.68 -4.98
CA PRO A 29 4.28 6.07 -3.75
C PRO A 29 3.31 6.17 -2.56
N GLU A 30 2.43 7.17 -2.52
CA GLU A 30 1.37 7.25 -1.49
C GLU A 30 0.30 6.18 -1.73
N ILE A 31 -0.04 5.90 -2.99
CA ILE A 31 -0.96 4.80 -3.33
C ILE A 31 -0.31 3.46 -3.00
N ALA A 32 0.98 3.28 -3.31
CA ALA A 32 1.72 2.09 -2.94
C ALA A 32 1.77 1.88 -1.41
N ALA A 33 1.98 2.95 -0.64
CA ALA A 33 1.96 2.91 0.82
C ALA A 33 0.62 2.32 1.31
N HIS A 34 -0.50 2.90 0.89
CA HIS A 34 -1.83 2.44 1.30
C HIS A 34 -2.19 1.05 0.79
N LEU A 35 -1.87 0.71 -0.45
CA LEU A 35 -2.13 -0.63 -0.99
C LEU A 35 -1.36 -1.69 -0.19
N GLY A 36 -0.10 -1.43 0.15
CA GLY A 36 0.69 -2.33 0.99
C GLY A 36 0.13 -2.46 2.41
N GLU A 37 -0.37 -1.37 3.02
CA GLU A 37 -1.00 -1.45 4.36
C GLU A 37 -2.22 -2.38 4.36
N VAL A 38 -3.06 -2.29 3.33
CA VAL A 38 -4.27 -3.12 3.19
C VAL A 38 -3.90 -4.58 2.89
N LEU A 39 -2.92 -4.82 2.00
CA LEU A 39 -2.39 -6.17 1.73
C LEU A 39 -1.81 -6.80 2.99
N TRP A 40 -1.05 -6.03 3.77
CA TRP A 40 -0.49 -6.48 5.04
C TRP A 40 -1.57 -6.87 6.04
N ALA A 41 -2.63 -6.05 6.16
CA ALA A 41 -3.75 -6.33 7.04
C ALA A 41 -4.57 -7.55 6.61
N ARG A 42 -4.64 -7.83 5.30
CA ARG A 42 -5.29 -9.04 4.76
C ARG A 42 -4.45 -10.30 4.98
N GLY A 43 -3.14 -10.16 5.17
CA GLY A 43 -2.20 -11.24 5.42
C GLY A 43 -1.18 -11.48 4.29
N ASP A 44 -1.28 -10.77 3.17
CA ASP A 44 -0.37 -10.90 2.02
C ASP A 44 0.90 -10.06 2.21
N LYS A 45 1.62 -10.36 3.28
CA LYS A 45 2.79 -9.58 3.69
C LYS A 45 3.89 -9.58 2.63
N ASP A 46 4.11 -10.71 1.96
CA ASP A 46 5.12 -10.82 0.90
C ASP A 46 4.81 -9.89 -0.28
N GLU A 47 3.53 -9.76 -0.64
CA GLU A 47 3.11 -8.86 -1.69
C GLU A 47 3.23 -7.39 -1.27
N ALA A 48 2.82 -7.06 -0.04
CA ALA A 48 3.00 -5.73 0.52
C ALA A 48 4.47 -5.30 0.55
N LEU A 49 5.36 -6.19 1.01
CA LEU A 49 6.80 -5.96 1.06
C LEU A 49 7.38 -5.69 -0.33
N LYS A 50 7.05 -6.55 -1.31
CA LYS A 50 7.52 -6.38 -2.68
C LYS A 50 7.06 -5.04 -3.26
N LEU A 51 5.79 -4.70 -3.10
CA LEU A 51 5.21 -3.45 -3.58
C LEU A 51 5.92 -2.24 -2.96
N TRP A 52 6.11 -2.22 -1.65
CA TRP A 52 6.77 -1.11 -0.98
C TRP A 52 8.23 -0.98 -1.38
N GLN A 53 8.96 -2.09 -1.50
CA GLN A 53 10.35 -2.08 -1.95
C GLN A 53 10.49 -1.56 -3.38
N ASP A 54 9.64 -2.01 -4.30
CA ASP A 54 9.68 -1.57 -5.69
C ASP A 54 9.28 -0.09 -5.82
N SER A 55 8.29 0.36 -5.05
CA SER A 55 7.93 1.78 -4.98
C SER A 55 9.05 2.63 -4.36
N LEU A 56 9.77 2.13 -3.35
CA LEU A 56 10.87 2.85 -2.72
C LEU A 56 12.08 2.94 -3.64
N LYS A 57 12.37 1.91 -4.45
CA LYS A 57 13.43 1.98 -5.47
C LYS A 57 13.17 3.10 -6.49
N ALA A 58 11.91 3.31 -6.87
CA ALA A 58 11.51 4.39 -7.78
C ALA A 58 11.47 5.77 -7.09
N HIS A 59 11.15 5.79 -5.79
CA HIS A 59 10.98 7.01 -5.00
C HIS A 59 11.77 6.95 -3.69
N PRO A 60 13.12 6.94 -3.75
CA PRO A 60 13.98 6.66 -2.59
C PRO A 60 13.80 7.67 -1.45
N ASP A 61 13.45 8.92 -1.77
CA ASP A 61 13.30 10.01 -0.79
C ASP A 61 11.87 10.19 -0.27
N ASN A 62 10.93 9.28 -0.61
CA ASN A 62 9.55 9.38 -0.15
C ASN A 62 9.41 9.06 1.35
N ALA A 63 9.45 10.11 2.18
CA ALA A 63 9.35 9.98 3.64
C ALA A 63 8.09 9.23 4.13
N PRO A 64 6.88 9.45 3.56
CA PRO A 64 5.70 8.67 3.94
C PRO A 64 5.86 7.16 3.73
N LEU A 65 6.34 6.73 2.56
CA LEU A 65 6.56 5.32 2.25
C LEU A 65 7.61 4.68 3.17
N GLN A 66 8.73 5.38 3.41
CA GLN A 66 9.74 4.91 4.36
C GLN A 66 9.17 4.75 5.78
N ALA A 67 8.31 5.68 6.22
CA ALA A 67 7.69 5.61 7.54
C ALA A 67 6.71 4.43 7.66
N VAL A 68 5.93 4.15 6.61
CA VAL A 68 5.06 2.97 6.55
C VAL A 68 5.89 1.69 6.62
N MET A 69 6.95 1.57 5.81
CA MET A 69 7.81 0.39 5.85
C MET A 69 8.42 0.18 7.25
N LYS A 70 8.94 1.23 7.91
CA LYS A 70 9.47 1.14 9.28
C LYS A 70 8.44 0.72 10.32
N ARG A 71 7.15 0.98 10.08
CA ARG A 71 6.07 0.62 11.01
C ARG A 71 5.68 -0.85 10.91
N PHE A 72 5.72 -1.42 9.71
CA PHE A 72 5.20 -2.76 9.43
C PHE A 72 6.32 -3.81 9.27
N VAL A 73 7.46 -3.40 8.73
CA VAL A 73 8.62 -4.26 8.53
C VAL A 73 9.51 -4.16 9.77
N PRO A 74 9.65 -5.25 10.55
CA PRO A 74 10.50 -5.26 11.75
C PRO A 74 11.99 -5.17 11.42
#